data_AF-F7JYQ0-F1
#
_entry.id   AF-F7JYQ0-F1
#
_cell.length_a   1.000
_cell.length_b   1.000
_cell.length_c   1.000
_cell.angle_alpha   90.00
_cell.angle_beta   90.00
_cell.angle_gamma   90.00
#
_symmetry.space_group_name_H-M   'P 1'
#
loop_
_entity.id
_entity.type
_entity.pdbx_description
1 polymer ?
#
loop_
_entity_poly.entity_id
_entity_poly.type
_entity_poly.pdbx_seq_one_letter_code
_entity_poly.pdbx_strand_id
1 'polypeptide(L)'
;MYNWLANLACRLLGYQSGQKGIKIIDFSEVPSDVLPVVTGTLARLLYDIQFWMNEQKRTPFTLVCDEAHLYLPIKEDADAVQKQALYNFERIAKEGRKYGVSILAVSQRPADVSKTILSQCNNFVVLRLTNERDKGVIKNLLPDSLKSTIEFLPLLDVGEALVVGDAILLPSKIVLDKPLDTHRPISATKDFWDEWDNNEPDNDAINEAIEALRKQCRG
;
A
#
# COMPACT_ATOMS: atom_id res chain seq x y z
N MET A 1 -6.77 -32.61 -5.25
CA MET A 1 -7.31 -31.28 -5.63
C MET A 1 -7.66 -30.38 -4.43
N TYR A 2 -7.87 -30.90 -3.20
CA TYR A 2 -8.34 -30.07 -2.06
C TYR A 2 -7.28 -29.27 -1.27
N ASN A 3 -5.98 -29.56 -1.41
CA ASN A 3 -4.94 -28.95 -0.57
C ASN A 3 -4.37 -27.63 -1.10
N TRP A 4 -4.82 -27.16 -2.28
CA TRP A 4 -4.22 -25.97 -2.92
C TRP A 4 -4.36 -24.72 -2.06
N LEU A 5 -5.54 -24.52 -1.44
CA LEU A 5 -5.81 -23.34 -0.61
C LEU A 5 -4.97 -23.37 0.67
N ALA A 6 -4.85 -24.53 1.30
CA ALA A 6 -3.99 -24.72 2.47
C ALA A 6 -2.51 -24.44 2.12
N ASN A 7 -2.04 -24.96 0.99
CA ASN A 7 -0.67 -24.71 0.53
C ASN A 7 -0.42 -23.23 0.20
N LEU A 8 -1.39 -22.55 -0.42
CA LEU A 8 -1.32 -21.11 -0.68
C LEU A 8 -1.29 -20.31 0.64
N ALA A 9 -2.20 -20.61 1.57
CA ALA A 9 -2.24 -19.97 2.87
C ALA A 9 -0.94 -20.18 3.65
N CYS A 10 -0.37 -21.39 3.66
CA CYS A 10 0.92 -21.65 4.29
C CYS A 10 2.08 -20.92 3.59
N ARG A 11 2.02 -20.66 2.29
CA ARG A 11 3.03 -19.84 1.58
C ARG A 11 2.91 -18.36 1.93
N LEU A 12 1.68 -17.86 2.12
CA LEU A 12 1.42 -16.45 2.40
C LEU A 12 1.57 -16.09 3.88
N LEU A 13 1.09 -16.94 4.78
CA LEU A 13 1.05 -16.68 6.23
C LEU A 13 2.04 -17.53 7.02
N GLY A 14 2.43 -18.69 6.47
CA GLY A 14 3.30 -19.63 7.16
C GLY A 14 4.78 -19.28 7.06
N TYR A 15 5.55 -19.91 7.94
CA TYR A 15 7.00 -19.86 7.95
C TYR A 15 7.56 -21.18 7.44
N GLN A 16 8.55 -21.12 6.56
CA GLN A 16 9.38 -22.25 6.15
C GLN A 16 10.82 -21.93 6.54
N SER A 17 11.53 -22.89 7.16
CA SER A 17 12.92 -22.71 7.57
C SER A 17 13.77 -22.20 6.40
N GLY A 18 14.43 -21.04 6.58
CA GLY A 18 15.25 -20.41 5.56
C GLY A 18 14.53 -19.45 4.59
N GLN A 19 13.20 -19.35 4.64
CA GLN A 19 12.47 -18.32 3.89
C GLN A 19 12.16 -17.12 4.76
N LYS A 20 12.52 -15.92 4.27
CA LYS A 20 12.20 -14.65 4.93
C LYS A 20 10.68 -14.51 5.13
N GLY A 21 10.29 -13.82 6.21
CA GLY A 21 8.90 -13.60 6.59
C GLY A 21 8.14 -12.60 5.70
N ILE A 22 8.85 -11.83 4.86
CA ILE A 22 8.24 -10.86 3.95
C ILE A 22 7.79 -11.60 2.68
N LYS A 23 6.49 -11.52 2.37
CA LYS A 23 5.90 -12.07 1.15
C LYS A 23 5.46 -10.90 0.27
N ILE A 24 6.01 -10.83 -0.94
CA ILE A 24 5.68 -9.80 -1.93
C ILE A 24 4.68 -10.39 -2.91
N ILE A 25 3.57 -9.69 -3.12
CA ILE A 25 2.54 -10.05 -4.09
C ILE A 25 2.52 -8.93 -5.11
N ASP A 26 2.99 -9.23 -6.31
CA ASP A 26 3.07 -8.26 -7.40
C ASP A 26 1.73 -8.16 -8.12
N PHE A 27 1.15 -6.96 -8.12
CA PHE A 27 -0.08 -6.63 -8.84
C PHE A 27 0.15 -5.63 -9.98
N SER A 28 1.40 -5.42 -10.40
CA SER A 28 1.76 -4.46 -11.47
C SER A 28 1.08 -4.73 -12.82
N GLU A 29 0.71 -5.98 -13.08
CA GLU A 29 -0.02 -6.40 -14.30
C GLU A 29 -1.54 -6.39 -14.13
N VAL A 30 -2.06 -6.15 -12.93
CA VAL A 30 -3.51 -6.13 -12.69
C VAL A 30 -4.09 -4.77 -13.10
N PRO A 31 -5.09 -4.75 -13.99
CA PRO A 31 -5.79 -3.52 -14.36
C PRO A 31 -6.36 -2.78 -13.14
N SER A 32 -6.32 -1.45 -13.15
CA SER A 32 -6.69 -0.60 -12.01
C SER A 32 -8.17 -0.72 -11.60
N ASP A 33 -9.05 -1.06 -12.54
CA ASP A 33 -10.47 -1.31 -12.30
C ASP A 33 -10.72 -2.65 -11.58
N VAL A 34 -9.85 -3.65 -11.81
CA VAL A 34 -9.92 -4.98 -11.20
C VAL A 34 -9.11 -5.08 -9.90
N LEU A 35 -8.09 -4.25 -9.74
CA LEU A 35 -7.18 -4.24 -8.60
C LEU A 35 -7.88 -4.19 -7.23
N PRO A 36 -8.91 -3.34 -6.99
CA PRO A 36 -9.63 -3.34 -5.72
C PRO A 36 -10.27 -4.69 -5.40
N VAL A 37 -10.84 -5.36 -6.40
CA VAL A 37 -11.52 -6.65 -6.22
C VAL A 37 -10.54 -7.73 -5.80
N VAL A 38 -9.41 -7.81 -6.51
CA VAL A 38 -8.38 -8.82 -6.27
C VAL A 38 -7.76 -8.63 -4.89
N THR A 39 -7.32 -7.41 -4.58
CA THR A 39 -6.71 -7.07 -3.29
C THR A 39 -7.70 -7.26 -2.14
N GLY A 40 -8.95 -6.80 -2.29
CA GLY A 40 -10.00 -6.93 -1.27
C GLY A 40 -10.41 -8.38 -1.02
N THR A 41 -10.43 -9.22 -2.06
CA THR A 41 -10.71 -10.65 -1.92
C THR A 41 -9.57 -11.38 -1.22
N LEU A 42 -8.33 -11.08 -1.60
CA LEU A 42 -7.14 -11.63 -0.96
C LEU A 42 -7.06 -11.22 0.52
N ALA A 43 -7.23 -9.93 0.82
CA ALA A 43 -7.20 -9.42 2.19
C ALA A 43 -8.28 -10.09 3.05
N ARG A 44 -9.50 -10.24 2.52
CA ARG A 44 -10.58 -10.96 3.18
C ARG A 44 -10.21 -12.42 3.45
N LEU A 45 -9.66 -13.13 2.46
CA LEU A 45 -9.25 -14.52 2.63
C LEU A 45 -8.23 -14.68 3.76
N LEU A 46 -7.19 -13.84 3.79
CA LEU A 46 -6.15 -13.89 4.82
C LEU A 46 -6.70 -13.55 6.20
N TYR A 47 -7.61 -12.57 6.29
CA TYR A 47 -8.31 -12.24 7.52
C TYR A 47 -9.20 -13.40 8.02
N ASP A 48 -10.00 -13.99 7.13
CA ASP A 48 -10.90 -15.09 7.46
C ASP A 48 -10.11 -16.30 7.97
N ILE A 49 -8.92 -16.59 7.41
CA ILE A 49 -8.03 -17.63 7.92
C ILE A 49 -7.65 -17.37 9.40
N GLN A 50 -7.19 -16.16 9.75
CA GLN A 50 -6.87 -15.82 11.15
C GLN A 50 -8.10 -15.86 12.06
N PHE A 51 -9.24 -15.39 11.55
CA PHE A 51 -10.51 -15.43 12.27
C PHE A 51 -10.85 -16.86 12.71
N TRP A 52 -10.75 -17.83 11.80
CA TRP A 52 -11.05 -19.24 12.05
C TRP A 52 -9.92 -20.02 12.74
N MET A 53 -8.69 -19.50 12.78
CA MET A 53 -7.59 -20.10 13.53
C MET A 53 -7.88 -20.10 15.04
N ASN A 54 -7.46 -21.18 15.72
CA ASN A 54 -7.46 -21.25 17.17
C ASN A 54 -6.65 -20.08 17.73
N GLU A 55 -7.24 -19.33 18.66
CA GLU A 55 -6.67 -18.12 19.26
C GLU A 55 -5.24 -18.31 19.77
N GLN A 56 -4.94 -19.46 20.40
CA GLN A 56 -3.60 -19.77 20.94
C GLN A 56 -2.54 -20.03 19.86
N LYS A 57 -2.97 -20.28 18.61
CA LYS A 57 -2.09 -20.57 17.48
C LYS A 57 -2.05 -19.44 16.44
N ARG A 58 -2.77 -18.34 16.68
CA ARG A 58 -2.76 -17.18 15.78
C ARG A 58 -1.38 -16.54 15.75
N THR A 59 -0.87 -16.28 14.55
CA THR A 59 0.40 -15.60 14.33
C THR A 59 0.13 -14.24 13.68
N PRO A 60 0.51 -13.11 14.30
CA PRO A 60 0.23 -11.81 13.74
C PRO A 60 0.89 -11.59 12.38
N PHE A 61 0.22 -10.86 11.49
CA PHE A 61 0.80 -10.39 10.23
C PHE A 61 0.28 -9.00 9.86
N THR A 62 1.03 -8.32 8.99
CA THR A 62 0.69 -6.98 8.49
C THR A 62 0.50 -7.02 6.99
N LEU A 63 -0.64 -6.50 6.52
CA LEU A 63 -0.87 -6.20 5.12
C LEU A 63 -0.22 -4.85 4.81
N VAL A 64 0.91 -4.89 4.10
CA VAL A 64 1.54 -3.68 3.55
C VAL A 64 0.85 -3.35 2.24
N CYS A 65 0.07 -2.27 2.26
CA CYS A 65 -0.73 -1.79 1.15
C CYS A 65 0.02 -0.64 0.47
N ASP A 66 0.91 -0.98 -0.46
CA ASP A 66 1.62 0.02 -1.27
C ASP A 66 0.68 0.66 -2.29
N GLU A 67 0.92 1.93 -2.66
CA GLU A 67 0.06 2.71 -3.56
C GLU A 67 -1.44 2.64 -3.17
N ALA A 68 -1.73 2.71 -1.86
CA ALA A 68 -3.05 2.42 -1.30
C ALA A 68 -4.21 3.22 -1.93
N HIS A 69 -3.95 4.42 -2.43
CA HIS A 69 -4.98 5.25 -3.09
C HIS A 69 -5.52 4.63 -4.38
N LEU A 70 -4.80 3.69 -5.02
CA LEU A 70 -5.27 3.00 -6.23
C LEU A 70 -6.40 1.99 -5.95
N TYR A 71 -6.48 1.44 -4.74
CA TYR A 71 -7.45 0.37 -4.42
C TYR A 71 -8.16 0.50 -3.07
N LEU A 72 -7.83 1.49 -2.26
CA LEU A 72 -8.53 1.86 -1.03
C LEU A 72 -9.13 3.27 -1.14
N PRO A 73 -9.94 3.57 -2.18
CA PRO A 73 -10.40 4.93 -2.45
C PRO A 73 -11.36 5.45 -1.37
N ILE A 74 -11.67 6.75 -1.42
CA ILE A 74 -12.80 7.30 -0.67
C ILE A 74 -14.08 6.58 -1.10
N LYS A 75 -14.92 6.22 -0.13
CA LYS A 75 -16.16 5.45 -0.36
C LYS A 75 -17.12 6.10 -1.37
N GLU A 76 -17.11 7.42 -1.47
CA GLU A 76 -17.95 8.20 -2.39
C GLU A 76 -17.55 8.00 -3.86
N ASP A 77 -16.24 7.85 -4.11
CA ASP A 77 -15.66 7.68 -5.44
C ASP A 77 -15.69 6.23 -5.93
N ALA A 78 -16.00 5.28 -5.03
CA ALA A 78 -16.01 3.86 -5.31
C ALA A 78 -17.32 3.39 -5.96
N ASP A 79 -17.20 2.57 -7.01
CA ASP A 79 -18.34 1.82 -7.55
C ASP A 79 -18.84 0.73 -6.58
N ALA A 80 -19.92 0.03 -6.93
CA ALA A 80 -20.52 -0.99 -6.05
C ALA A 80 -19.56 -2.16 -5.73
N VAL A 81 -18.72 -2.52 -6.69
CA VAL A 81 -17.77 -3.64 -6.59
C VAL A 81 -16.57 -3.23 -5.74
N GLN A 82 -16.02 -2.04 -5.99
CA GLN A 82 -14.96 -1.42 -5.21
C GLN A 82 -15.39 -1.17 -3.77
N LYS A 83 -16.65 -0.78 -3.53
CA LYS A 83 -17.23 -0.63 -2.18
C LYS A 83 -17.17 -1.93 -1.37
N GLN A 84 -17.41 -3.07 -2.02
CA GLN A 84 -17.33 -4.38 -1.35
C GLN A 84 -15.88 -4.73 -0.98
N ALA A 85 -14.93 -4.45 -1.87
CA ALA A 85 -13.51 -4.62 -1.57
C ALA A 85 -13.05 -3.70 -0.44
N LEU A 86 -13.41 -2.42 -0.50
CA LEU A 86 -13.11 -1.42 0.52
C LEU A 86 -13.69 -1.82 1.88
N TYR A 87 -14.92 -2.36 1.90
CA TYR A 87 -15.55 -2.85 3.13
C TYR A 87 -14.69 -3.91 3.84
N ASN A 88 -14.03 -4.81 3.10
CA ASN A 88 -13.16 -5.82 3.70
C ASN A 88 -11.96 -5.16 4.40
N PHE A 89 -11.32 -4.19 3.76
CA PHE A 89 -10.21 -3.45 4.38
C PHE A 89 -10.66 -2.58 5.56
N GLU A 90 -11.81 -1.91 5.47
CA GLU A 90 -12.37 -1.16 6.60
C GLU A 90 -12.69 -2.06 7.80
N ARG A 91 -13.19 -3.28 7.54
CA ARG A 91 -13.41 -4.27 8.59
C ARG A 91 -12.10 -4.72 9.22
N ILE A 92 -11.07 -5.00 8.41
CA ILE A 92 -9.74 -5.35 8.93
C ILE A 92 -9.16 -4.19 9.74
N ALA A 93 -9.31 -2.94 9.30
CA ALA A 93 -8.83 -1.77 10.04
C ALA A 93 -9.49 -1.65 11.43
N LYS A 94 -10.80 -1.96 11.53
CA LYS A 94 -11.57 -1.88 12.79
C LYS A 94 -11.36 -3.08 13.71
N GLU A 95 -11.32 -4.29 13.16
CA GLU A 95 -11.38 -5.54 13.93
C GLU A 95 -10.07 -6.35 13.89
N GLY A 96 -9.16 -6.05 12.96
CA GLY A 96 -7.96 -6.83 12.68
C GLY A 96 -7.09 -7.07 13.90
N ARG A 97 -6.97 -6.07 14.80
CA ARG A 97 -6.23 -6.18 16.06
C ARG A 97 -6.67 -7.37 16.91
N LYS A 98 -7.97 -7.71 16.92
CA LYS A 98 -8.51 -8.86 17.68
C LYS A 98 -8.01 -10.20 17.14
N TYR A 99 -7.64 -10.26 15.86
CA TYR A 99 -7.24 -11.48 15.17
C TYR A 99 -5.76 -11.47 14.74
N GLY A 100 -4.97 -10.49 15.21
CA GLY A 100 -3.55 -10.37 14.86
C GLY A 100 -3.31 -9.90 13.42
N VAL A 101 -4.27 -9.21 12.80
CA VAL A 101 -4.12 -8.65 11.46
C VAL A 101 -4.00 -7.14 11.56
N SER A 102 -2.94 -6.57 11.00
CA SER A 102 -2.79 -5.11 10.88
C SER A 102 -2.64 -4.66 9.43
N ILE A 103 -2.89 -3.38 9.18
CA ILE A 103 -2.71 -2.74 7.89
C ILE A 103 -1.63 -1.67 8.03
N LEU A 104 -0.70 -1.65 7.08
CA LEU A 104 0.21 -0.54 6.83
C LEU A 104 -0.14 0.04 5.46
N ALA A 105 -0.84 1.16 5.43
CA ALA A 105 -1.17 1.85 4.19
C ALA A 105 -0.05 2.84 3.82
N VAL A 106 0.48 2.70 2.61
CA VAL A 106 1.51 3.59 2.05
C VAL A 106 0.91 4.29 0.84
N SER A 107 0.95 5.62 0.83
CA SER A 107 0.41 6.43 -0.26
C SER A 107 1.03 7.82 -0.27
N GLN A 108 1.25 8.33 -1.47
CA GLN A 108 1.60 9.71 -1.80
C GLN A 108 0.39 10.64 -1.87
N ARG A 109 -0.85 10.10 -1.94
CA ARG A 109 -2.12 10.84 -1.95
C ARG A 109 -3.03 10.39 -0.80
N PRO A 110 -2.71 10.71 0.47
CA PRO A 110 -3.57 10.36 1.60
C PRO A 110 -4.99 10.92 1.46
N ALA A 111 -5.19 12.01 0.72
CA ALA A 111 -6.53 12.57 0.49
C ALA A 111 -7.45 11.68 -0.35
N ASP A 112 -6.88 10.75 -1.11
CA ASP A 112 -7.62 9.83 -1.97
C ASP A 112 -7.80 8.44 -1.31
N VAL A 113 -7.32 8.27 -0.08
CA VAL A 113 -7.47 7.02 0.69
C VAL A 113 -8.69 7.09 1.61
N SER A 114 -9.35 5.95 1.85
CA SER A 114 -10.49 5.86 2.76
C SER A 114 -10.20 6.47 4.14
N LYS A 115 -10.99 7.50 4.47
CA LYS A 115 -10.99 8.16 5.79
C LYS A 115 -11.28 7.18 6.92
N THR A 116 -12.09 6.15 6.67
CA THR A 116 -12.34 5.08 7.64
C THR A 116 -11.04 4.36 7.98
N ILE A 117 -10.25 3.95 6.98
CA ILE A 117 -9.01 3.23 7.21
C ILE A 117 -8.01 4.14 7.92
N LEU A 118 -7.82 5.36 7.42
CA LEU A 118 -6.88 6.32 8.02
C LEU A 118 -7.24 6.67 9.47
N SER A 119 -8.52 6.80 9.80
CA SER A 119 -8.95 7.06 11.20
C SER A 119 -8.73 5.90 12.16
N GLN A 120 -8.49 4.68 11.66
CA GLN A 120 -8.11 3.54 12.49
C GLN A 120 -6.58 3.35 12.58
N CYS A 121 -5.79 4.17 11.89
CA CYS A 121 -4.34 4.14 12.00
C CYS A 121 -3.91 4.85 13.29
N ASN A 122 -3.29 4.10 14.21
CA ASN A 122 -2.72 4.68 15.43
C ASN A 122 -1.37 5.35 15.22
N ASN A 123 -0.68 5.00 14.13
CA ASN A 123 0.69 5.42 13.85
C ASN A 123 0.77 6.01 12.45
N PHE A 124 1.45 7.14 12.33
CA PHE A 124 1.69 7.86 11.10
C PHE A 124 3.18 8.13 10.95
N VAL A 125 3.72 7.76 9.79
CA VAL A 125 5.05 8.14 9.34
C VAL A 125 4.85 9.01 8.11
N VAL A 126 4.99 10.32 8.28
CA VAL A 126 4.63 11.30 7.26
C VAL A 126 5.90 11.91 6.70
N LEU A 127 6.21 11.58 5.45
CA LEU A 127 7.30 12.17 4.69
C LEU A 127 6.87 13.54 4.14
N ARG A 128 7.74 14.19 3.36
CA ARG A 128 7.46 15.46 2.71
C ARG A 128 6.12 15.44 1.96
N LEU A 129 5.18 16.30 2.39
CA LEU A 129 3.90 16.55 1.74
C LEU A 129 3.76 18.05 1.47
N THR A 130 3.52 18.41 0.20
CA THR A 130 3.37 19.80 -0.24
C THR A 130 1.93 20.16 -0.59
N ASN A 131 1.12 19.17 -0.97
CA ASN A 131 -0.28 19.36 -1.37
C ASN A 131 -1.16 19.70 -0.15
N GLU A 132 -1.91 20.81 -0.23
CA GLU A 132 -2.78 21.27 0.86
C GLU A 132 -3.92 20.30 1.21
N ARG A 133 -4.47 19.59 0.22
CA ARG A 133 -5.53 18.59 0.43
C ARG A 133 -5.01 17.41 1.26
N ASP A 134 -3.82 16.92 0.92
CA ASP A 134 -3.15 15.83 1.62
C ASP A 134 -2.73 16.24 3.03
N LYS A 135 -2.10 17.42 3.18
CA LYS A 135 -1.79 17.99 4.49
C LYS A 135 -3.04 18.15 5.35
N GLY A 136 -4.14 18.62 4.77
CA GLY A 136 -5.42 18.79 5.46
C GLY A 136 -5.96 17.47 6.03
N VAL A 137 -5.86 16.37 5.28
CA VAL A 137 -6.28 15.05 5.77
C VAL A 137 -5.43 14.61 6.96
N ILE A 138 -4.10 14.69 6.85
CA ILE A 138 -3.21 14.32 7.97
C ILE A 138 -3.46 15.22 9.19
N LYS A 139 -3.59 16.54 8.98
CA LYS A 139 -3.86 17.52 10.04
C LYS A 139 -5.15 17.21 10.81
N ASN A 140 -6.19 16.72 10.12
CA ASN A 140 -7.47 16.38 10.73
C ASN A 140 -7.45 15.04 11.50
N LEU A 141 -6.50 14.15 11.19
CA LEU A 141 -6.34 12.87 11.88
C LEU A 141 -5.49 13.00 13.15
N LEU A 142 -4.70 14.06 13.27
CA LEU A 142 -3.84 14.29 14.42
C LEU A 142 -4.49 15.16 15.51
N PRO A 143 -4.09 14.97 16.78
CA PRO A 143 -4.47 15.86 17.88
C PRO A 143 -4.13 17.33 17.60
N ASP A 144 -4.95 18.23 18.14
CA ASP A 144 -4.78 19.69 17.94
C ASP A 144 -3.38 20.20 18.30
N SER A 145 -2.75 19.62 19.33
CA SER A 145 -1.40 19.97 19.77
C SER A 145 -0.31 19.72 18.71
N LEU A 146 -0.59 18.87 17.72
CA LEU A 146 0.37 18.47 16.68
C LEU A 146 0.07 19.10 15.32
N LYS A 147 -1.03 19.84 15.22
CA LYS A 147 -1.44 20.49 13.96
C LYS A 147 -0.44 21.54 13.48
N SER A 148 0.26 22.21 14.40
CA SER A 148 1.35 23.14 14.04
C SER A 148 2.54 22.43 13.42
N THR A 149 2.83 21.20 13.83
CA THR A 149 3.94 20.40 13.29
C THR A 149 3.73 20.04 11.82
N ILE A 150 2.47 19.95 11.38
CA ILE A 150 2.10 19.63 9.99
C ILE A 150 2.47 20.75 9.02
N GLU A 151 2.56 22.00 9.48
CA GLU A 151 2.99 23.12 8.64
C GLU A 151 4.46 22.99 8.19
N PHE A 152 5.26 22.17 8.88
CA PHE A 152 6.65 21.91 8.51
C PHE A 152 6.82 20.73 7.53
N LEU A 153 5.77 19.97 7.21
CA LEU A 153 5.87 18.86 6.26
C LEU A 153 6.44 19.25 4.89
N PRO A 154 6.13 20.43 4.30
CA PRO A 154 6.74 20.84 3.03
C PRO A 154 8.25 21.07 3.11
N LEU A 155 8.79 21.32 4.31
CA LEU A 155 10.19 21.63 4.54
C LEU A 155 11.06 20.39 4.80
N LEU A 156 10.45 19.21 4.90
CA LEU A 156 11.19 17.96 5.12
C LEU A 156 12.07 17.63 3.90
N ASP A 157 13.30 17.25 4.14
CA ASP A 157 14.19 16.75 3.09
C ASP A 157 13.88 15.29 2.71
N VAL A 158 14.44 14.83 1.59
CA VAL A 158 14.32 13.42 1.17
C VAL A 158 14.92 12.51 2.25
N GLY A 159 14.10 11.61 2.78
CA GLY A 159 14.49 10.71 3.87
C GLY A 159 14.17 11.25 5.27
N GLU A 160 13.72 12.51 5.40
CA GLU A 160 13.14 13.00 6.66
C GLU A 160 11.65 12.64 6.75
N ALA A 161 11.22 12.31 7.98
CA ALA A 161 9.82 12.00 8.26
C ALA A 161 9.41 12.55 9.62
N LEU A 162 8.15 12.97 9.72
CA LEU A 162 7.46 13.21 10.98
C LEU A 162 6.79 11.92 11.43
N VAL A 163 7.15 11.40 12.61
CA VAL A 163 6.52 10.21 13.21
C VAL A 163 5.61 10.61 14.36
N VAL A 164 4.38 10.13 14.32
CA VAL A 164 3.34 10.40 15.31
C VAL A 164 2.55 9.13 15.60
N GLY A 165 2.16 8.92 16.85
CA GLY A 165 1.30 7.82 17.24
C GLY A 165 1.79 7.05 18.46
N ASP A 166 1.09 5.97 18.80
CA ASP A 166 1.37 5.14 19.98
C ASP A 166 2.75 4.46 19.96
N ALA A 167 3.39 4.36 18.79
CA ALA A 167 4.70 3.75 18.62
C ALA A 167 5.86 4.64 19.10
N ILE A 168 5.63 5.93 19.36
CA ILE A 168 6.65 6.87 19.84
C ILE A 168 6.14 7.68 21.02
N LEU A 169 7.01 7.96 22.00
CA LEU A 169 6.63 8.71 23.21
C LEU A 169 6.24 10.16 22.89
N LEU A 170 6.98 10.80 22.00
CA LEU A 170 6.78 12.18 21.58
C LEU A 170 6.86 12.26 20.06
N PRO A 171 5.94 12.99 19.42
CA PRO A 171 6.01 13.29 17.99
C PRO A 171 7.36 13.89 17.62
N SER A 172 8.05 13.25 16.68
CA SER A 172 9.46 13.55 16.40
C SER A 172 9.73 13.57 14.91
N LYS A 173 10.57 14.52 14.49
CA LYS A 173 11.20 14.48 13.17
C LYS A 173 12.38 13.50 13.23
N ILE A 174 12.42 12.54 12.33
CA ILE A 174 13.49 11.55 12.21
C ILE A 174 14.09 11.57 10.81
N VAL A 175 15.30 11.02 10.69
CA VAL A 175 15.94 10.70 9.41
C VAL A 175 15.88 9.19 9.24
N LEU A 176 15.36 8.73 8.12
CA LEU A 176 15.26 7.31 7.78
C LEU A 176 16.59 6.81 7.23
N ASP A 177 17.00 5.62 7.67
CA ASP A 177 18.15 4.94 7.09
C ASP A 177 17.90 4.57 5.63
N LYS A 178 18.92 4.76 4.80
CA LYS A 178 18.84 4.37 3.39
C LYS A 178 18.88 2.84 3.27
N PRO A 179 18.10 2.25 2.36
CA PRO A 179 18.22 0.82 2.09
C PRO A 179 19.63 0.48 1.58
N LEU A 180 20.10 -0.72 1.94
CA LEU A 180 21.33 -1.29 1.39
C LEU A 180 21.27 -1.29 -0.14
N ASP A 181 22.41 -1.13 -0.81
CA ASP A 181 22.48 -1.05 -2.27
C ASP A 181 21.85 -2.26 -2.97
N THR A 182 22.01 -3.46 -2.37
CA THR A 182 21.41 -4.72 -2.86
C THR A 182 19.90 -4.82 -2.67
N HIS A 183 19.29 -3.89 -1.94
CA HIS A 183 17.86 -3.88 -1.62
C HIS A 183 17.17 -2.59 -2.07
N ARG A 184 17.84 -1.76 -2.89
CA ARG A 184 17.19 -0.58 -3.46
C ARG A 184 16.05 -1.02 -4.40
N PRO A 185 14.92 -0.30 -4.40
CA PRO A 185 13.86 -0.57 -5.35
C PRO A 185 14.42 -0.40 -6.76
N ILE A 186 13.93 -1.23 -7.69
CA ILE A 186 14.19 -1.05 -9.12
C ILE A 186 13.43 0.22 -9.50
N SER A 187 14.12 1.36 -9.52
CA SER A 187 13.56 2.63 -9.97
C SER A 187 13.26 2.50 -11.45
N ALA A 188 12.00 2.29 -11.80
CA ALA A 188 11.51 2.36 -13.17
C ALA A 188 11.34 3.81 -13.66
N THR A 189 12.00 4.78 -13.02
CA THR A 189 12.02 6.16 -13.50
C THR A 189 12.80 6.18 -14.79
N LYS A 190 12.11 6.28 -15.91
CA LYS A 190 12.73 6.56 -17.21
C LYS A 190 13.41 7.91 -17.13
N ASP A 191 14.61 7.99 -17.68
CA ASP A 191 15.34 9.26 -17.82
C ASP A 191 14.71 10.04 -18.98
N PHE A 192 13.49 10.55 -18.76
CA PHE A 192 12.63 11.07 -19.82
C PHE A 192 13.32 12.11 -20.70
N TRP A 193 14.09 13.02 -20.11
CA TRP A 193 14.77 14.08 -20.86
C TRP A 193 15.93 13.51 -21.70
N ASP A 194 16.70 12.58 -21.16
CA ASP A 194 17.80 11.93 -21.89
C ASP A 194 17.24 11.00 -22.98
N GLU A 195 16.19 10.23 -22.69
CA GLU A 195 15.50 9.40 -23.68
C GLU A 195 14.82 10.25 -24.77
N TRP A 196 14.22 11.39 -24.42
CA TRP A 196 13.55 12.28 -25.38
C TRP A 196 14.52 12.96 -26.34
N ASP A 197 15.70 13.34 -25.86
CA ASP A 197 16.71 14.02 -26.68
C ASP A 197 17.52 13.03 -27.53
N ASN A 198 17.72 11.79 -27.06
CA ASN A 198 18.60 10.82 -27.70
C ASN A 198 17.90 9.69 -28.47
N ASN A 199 16.61 9.43 -28.24
CA ASN A 199 15.89 8.34 -28.92
C ASN A 199 14.94 8.88 -30.00
N GLU A 200 15.10 8.41 -31.23
CA GLU A 200 14.12 8.65 -32.29
C GLU A 200 12.91 7.68 -32.17
N PRO A 201 11.70 8.11 -32.55
CA PRO A 201 10.52 7.23 -32.56
C PRO A 201 10.70 6.07 -33.56
N ASP A 202 10.59 4.83 -33.06
CA ASP A 202 10.62 3.62 -33.88
C ASP A 202 9.19 3.23 -34.30
N ASN A 203 8.87 3.49 -35.58
CA ASN A 203 7.55 3.18 -36.14
C ASN A 203 7.29 1.66 -36.24
N ASP A 204 8.31 0.83 -36.40
CA ASP A 204 8.15 -0.62 -36.48
C ASP A 204 7.80 -1.18 -35.10
N ALA A 205 8.48 -0.72 -34.05
CA ALA A 205 8.14 -1.05 -32.67
C ALA A 205 6.71 -0.60 -32.30
N ILE A 206 6.26 0.56 -32.79
CA ILE A 206 4.87 1.01 -32.61
C ILE A 206 3.88 0.06 -33.30
N ASN A 207 4.17 -0.38 -34.53
CA ASN A 207 3.33 -1.34 -35.24
C ASN A 207 3.25 -2.69 -34.52
N GLU A 208 4.37 -3.20 -34.01
CA GLU A 208 4.41 -4.41 -33.18
C GLU A 208 3.60 -4.25 -31.89
N ALA A 209 3.71 -3.11 -31.21
CA ALA A 209 2.92 -2.80 -30.03
C ALA A 209 1.41 -2.73 -30.33
N ILE A 210 1.01 -2.22 -31.49
CA ILE A 210 -0.40 -2.22 -31.93
C ILE A 210 -0.90 -3.66 -32.14
N GLU A 211 -0.08 -4.54 -32.70
CA GLU A 211 -0.43 -5.96 -32.86
C GLU A 211 -0.53 -6.68 -31.50
N ALA A 212 0.38 -6.41 -30.59
CA ALA A 212 0.32 -6.90 -29.21
C ALA A 212 -0.95 -6.41 -28.48
N LEU A 213 -1.30 -5.12 -28.64
CA LEU A 213 -2.52 -4.53 -28.11
C LEU A 213 -3.78 -5.22 -28.65
N ARG A 214 -3.84 -5.50 -29.96
CA ARG A 214 -4.94 -6.23 -30.60
C ARG A 214 -5.09 -7.65 -30.04
N LYS A 215 -3.97 -8.30 -29.73
CA LYS A 215 -3.92 -9.67 -29.19
C LYS A 215 -4.11 -9.73 -27.67
N GLN A 216 -4.08 -8.60 -26.97
CA GLN A 216 -4.08 -8.53 -25.50
C GLN A 216 -2.99 -9.40 -24.87
N CYS A 217 -1.82 -9.46 -25.49
CA CYS A 217 -0.64 -10.16 -25.01
C CYS A 217 0.58 -9.27 -25.23
N ARG A 218 1.41 -9.06 -24.20
CA ARG A 218 2.71 -8.40 -24.39
C ARG A 218 3.67 -9.39 -25.07
N GLY A 219 4.35 -8.92 -26.12
CA GLY A 219 5.44 -9.63 -26.78
C GLY A 219 6.70 -9.67 -25.91
#